data_AF-A0A9N9N6A9-F1
#
_entry.id   AF-A0A9N9N6A9-F1
#
_cell.length_a   1.000
_cell.length_b   1.000
_cell.length_c   1.000
_cell.angle_alpha   90.00
_cell.angle_beta   90.00
_cell.angle_gamma   90.00
#
_symmetry.space_group_name_H-M   'P 1'
#
loop_
_entity.id
_entity.type
_entity.pdbx_description
1 polymer ?
#
loop_
_entity_poly.entity_id
_entity_poly.type
_entity_poly.pdbx_seq_one_letter_code
_entity_poly.pdbx_strand_id
1 'polypeptide(L)'
;DTTTNVNHTISEIANWTNEDFMELERILHNCIPLIRFFQISSSEFYDKVWPFNKILPENFKEDIIRYHFKRNAVITSSNGLSAQSLIPKYALPPRIIPFDSALIKAEHVAKLCDWIDRKDGNLNDAKLSRVSRPGYAIRIKDKTHGPCFGDKDLWMKNNFNAYDSCSSDKDDYTDRVTTLSKFWVLEYEVFQVIRK
;
A
#
# COMPACT_ATOMS: atom_id res chain seq x y z
N ASP A 1 -16.69 3.76 -26.71
CA ASP A 1 -16.08 5.09 -26.58
C ASP A 1 -16.31 5.69 -25.22
N THR A 2 -15.34 5.55 -24.32
CA THR A 2 -15.29 6.31 -23.05
C THR A 2 -13.82 6.52 -22.66
N THR A 3 -13.14 7.40 -23.39
CA THR A 3 -11.84 7.98 -23.03
C THR A 3 -12.08 9.35 -22.41
N THR A 4 -12.44 9.38 -21.14
CA THR A 4 -12.52 10.62 -20.35
C THR A 4 -12.10 10.34 -18.92
N ASN A 5 -10.80 10.48 -18.62
CA ASN A 5 -10.34 11.00 -17.32
C ASN A 5 -8.81 11.23 -17.20
N VAL A 6 -8.17 11.86 -18.20
CA VAL A 6 -6.75 12.27 -18.08
C VAL A 6 -6.58 13.80 -18.24
N ASN A 7 -7.56 14.49 -18.83
CA ASN A 7 -7.41 15.91 -19.16
C ASN A 7 -7.71 16.88 -18.01
N HIS A 8 -8.29 16.42 -16.89
CA HIS A 8 -8.70 17.32 -15.81
C HIS A 8 -7.54 17.77 -14.89
N THR A 9 -6.47 16.97 -14.77
CA THR A 9 -5.41 17.21 -13.78
C THR A 9 -4.25 18.08 -14.31
N ILE A 10 -3.89 17.98 -15.59
CA ILE A 10 -2.74 18.74 -16.16
C ILE A 10 -3.05 20.24 -16.21
N SER A 11 -4.29 20.62 -16.54
CA SER A 11 -4.72 22.03 -16.58
C SER A 11 -4.71 22.69 -15.21
N GLU A 12 -4.94 21.92 -14.15
CA GLU A 12 -4.91 22.43 -12.77
C GLU A 12 -3.47 22.66 -12.30
N ILE A 13 -2.55 21.75 -12.63
CA ILE A 13 -1.11 21.86 -12.29
C ILE A 13 -0.46 23.06 -13.01
N ALA A 14 -0.92 23.41 -14.21
CA ALA A 14 -0.41 24.57 -14.94
C ALA A 14 -0.59 25.90 -14.18
N ASN A 15 -1.57 25.97 -13.26
CA ASN A 15 -1.84 27.15 -12.44
C ASN A 15 -1.11 27.14 -11.09
N TRP A 16 -0.32 26.10 -10.77
CA TRP A 16 0.36 25.99 -9.49
C TRP A 16 1.54 26.96 -9.39
N THR A 17 1.60 27.66 -8.26
CA THR A 17 2.71 28.54 -7.87
C THR A 17 3.87 27.72 -7.33
N ASN A 18 5.03 28.34 -7.15
CA ASN A 18 6.17 27.64 -6.53
C ASN A 18 5.87 27.28 -5.07
N GLU A 19 5.08 28.10 -4.38
CA GLU A 19 4.60 27.86 -3.02
C GLU A 19 3.76 26.57 -2.94
N ASP A 20 2.90 26.32 -3.93
CA ASP A 20 2.10 25.08 -4.00
C ASP A 20 2.99 23.84 -4.14
N PHE A 21 4.03 23.94 -4.99
CA PHE A 21 5.01 22.86 -5.14
C PHE A 21 5.84 22.65 -3.87
N MET A 22 6.24 23.72 -3.18
CA MET A 22 6.97 23.62 -1.90
C MET A 22 6.13 22.96 -0.83
N GLU A 23 4.84 23.31 -0.73
CA GLU A 23 3.94 22.69 0.25
C GLU A 23 3.68 21.20 -0.08
N LEU A 24 3.50 20.87 -1.36
CA LEU A 24 3.38 19.47 -1.80
C LEU A 24 4.66 18.67 -1.48
N GLU A 25 5.83 19.23 -1.79
CA GLU A 25 7.12 18.62 -1.47
C GLU A 25 7.23 18.35 0.04
N ARG A 26 6.88 19.34 0.87
CA ARG A 26 6.91 19.22 2.33
C ARG A 26 6.02 18.09 2.84
N ILE A 27 4.80 17.96 2.29
CA ILE A 27 3.86 16.90 2.67
C ILE A 27 4.37 15.52 2.24
N LEU A 28 4.92 15.41 1.03
CA LEU A 28 5.31 14.14 0.43
C LEU A 28 6.79 13.77 0.64
N HIS A 29 7.59 14.61 1.29
CA HIS A 29 9.04 14.44 1.43
C HIS A 29 9.43 13.03 1.90
N ASN A 30 8.77 12.55 2.96
CA ASN A 30 9.01 11.21 3.53
C ASN A 30 8.40 10.08 2.70
N CYS A 31 7.47 10.38 1.81
CA CYS A 31 6.78 9.43 0.95
C CYS A 31 7.47 9.25 -0.41
N ILE A 32 8.08 10.28 -0.98
CA ILE A 32 8.80 10.24 -2.26
C ILE A 32 9.82 9.09 -2.34
N PRO A 33 10.72 8.87 -1.36
CA PRO A 33 11.67 7.76 -1.43
C PRO A 33 11.01 6.37 -1.34
N LEU A 34 9.74 6.30 -0.91
CA LEU A 34 8.94 5.08 -0.85
C LEU A 34 8.20 4.77 -2.16
N ILE A 35 8.22 5.71 -3.12
CA ILE A 35 7.59 5.54 -4.43
C ILE A 35 8.51 4.71 -5.33
N ARG A 36 7.95 3.65 -5.92
CA ARG A 36 8.67 2.75 -6.83
C ARG A 36 8.68 3.31 -8.26
N PHE A 37 9.35 4.44 -8.49
CA PHE A 37 9.36 5.13 -9.79
C PHE A 37 9.74 4.23 -10.97
N PHE A 38 10.63 3.26 -10.75
CA PHE A 38 11.12 2.32 -11.77
C PHE A 38 10.15 1.18 -12.09
N GLN A 39 8.99 1.12 -11.43
CA GLN A 39 7.92 0.15 -11.73
C GLN A 39 6.70 0.81 -12.35
N ILE A 40 6.70 2.13 -12.45
CA ILE A 40 5.70 2.88 -13.20
C ILE A 40 6.06 2.71 -14.68
N SER A 41 5.08 2.54 -15.57
CA SER A 41 5.38 2.53 -17.01
C SER A 41 5.87 3.91 -17.45
N SER A 42 6.71 4.00 -18.49
CA SER A 42 7.21 5.30 -18.96
C SER A 42 6.08 6.24 -19.41
N SER A 43 4.98 5.69 -19.94
CA SER A 43 3.77 6.47 -20.26
C SER A 43 3.13 7.05 -19.00
N GLU A 44 2.83 6.21 -18.00
CA GLU A 44 2.21 6.70 -16.77
C GLU A 44 3.12 7.63 -15.98
N PHE A 45 4.44 7.40 -16.02
CA PHE A 45 5.40 8.32 -15.44
C PHE A 45 5.32 9.69 -16.11
N TYR A 46 5.33 9.74 -17.44
CA TYR A 46 5.20 10.98 -18.19
C TYR A 46 3.87 11.71 -17.92
N ASP A 47 2.76 10.97 -17.91
CA ASP A 47 1.42 11.57 -17.80
C ASP A 47 1.08 11.99 -16.36
N LYS A 48 1.49 11.20 -15.36
CA LYS A 48 1.00 11.34 -13.97
C LYS A 48 2.04 11.83 -12.98
N VAL A 49 3.33 11.61 -13.23
CA VAL A 49 4.42 11.92 -12.28
C VAL A 49 5.24 13.12 -12.74
N TRP A 50 5.59 13.16 -14.02
CA TRP A 50 6.42 14.20 -14.60
C TRP A 50 5.89 15.63 -14.46
N PRO A 51 4.56 15.90 -14.47
CA PRO A 51 4.04 17.24 -14.17
C PRO A 51 4.49 17.79 -12.81
N PHE A 52 4.78 16.91 -11.85
CA PHE A 52 5.24 17.25 -10.51
C PHE A 52 6.75 17.13 -10.33
N ASN A 53 7.54 17.08 -11.40
CA ASN A 53 8.99 16.82 -11.31
C ASN A 53 9.79 17.82 -10.44
N LYS A 54 9.21 18.98 -10.11
CA LYS A 54 9.82 19.97 -9.21
C LYS A 54 10.00 19.47 -7.78
N ILE A 55 9.16 18.55 -7.31
CA ILE A 55 9.24 18.01 -5.94
C ILE A 55 10.20 16.83 -5.81
N LEU A 56 10.74 16.33 -6.93
CA LEU A 56 11.62 15.17 -6.93
C LEU A 56 13.02 15.59 -6.44
N PRO A 57 13.63 14.84 -5.50
CA PRO A 57 14.99 15.11 -5.04
C PRO A 57 15.99 15.11 -6.20
N GLU A 58 16.80 16.17 -6.31
CA GLU A 58 17.69 16.39 -7.45
C GLU A 58 18.69 15.24 -7.66
N ASN A 59 19.19 14.67 -6.56
CA ASN A 59 20.09 13.51 -6.58
C ASN A 59 19.44 12.22 -7.11
N PHE A 60 18.11 12.14 -7.11
CA PHE A 60 17.34 10.97 -7.54
C PHE A 60 16.64 11.18 -8.88
N LYS A 61 16.36 12.44 -9.24
CA LYS A 61 15.66 12.85 -10.45
C LYS A 61 16.36 12.38 -11.74
N GLU A 62 17.69 12.51 -11.81
CA GLU A 62 18.47 12.10 -12.98
C GLU A 62 18.37 10.59 -13.25
N ASP A 63 18.42 9.76 -12.20
CA ASP A 63 18.27 8.31 -12.33
C ASP A 63 16.87 7.92 -12.85
N ILE A 64 15.82 8.60 -12.35
CA ILE A 64 14.44 8.42 -12.82
C ILE A 64 14.31 8.82 -14.29
N ILE A 65 14.84 9.99 -14.67
CA ILE A 65 14.78 10.48 -16.05
C ILE A 65 15.48 9.51 -16.99
N ARG A 66 16.70 9.09 -16.62
CA ARG A 66 17.49 8.16 -17.41
C ARG A 66 16.73 6.84 -17.60
N TYR A 67 16.08 6.32 -16.57
CA TYR A 67 15.30 5.09 -16.70
C TYR A 67 14.11 5.22 -17.65
N HIS A 68 13.33 6.30 -17.55
CA HIS A 68 12.07 6.46 -18.30
C HIS A 68 12.24 7.03 -19.71
N PHE A 69 13.22 7.90 -19.93
CA PHE A 69 13.38 8.64 -21.19
C PHE A 69 14.55 8.15 -22.04
N LYS A 70 15.54 7.47 -21.45
CA LYS A 70 16.66 6.89 -22.22
C LYS A 70 16.25 5.51 -22.72
N ARG A 71 15.58 5.47 -23.87
CA ARG A 71 15.23 4.24 -24.62
C ARG A 71 16.46 3.32 -24.68
N ASN A 72 16.32 2.07 -24.19
CA ASN A 72 17.29 0.97 -24.24
C ASN A 72 18.57 1.32 -25.00
N ALA A 73 19.51 2.01 -24.35
CA ALA A 73 20.87 2.02 -24.83
C ALA A 73 21.37 0.60 -24.57
N VAL A 74 21.21 -0.27 -25.57
CA VAL A 74 21.94 -1.52 -25.63
C VAL A 74 23.41 -1.12 -25.52
N ILE A 75 23.98 -1.24 -24.33
CA ILE A 75 25.43 -1.21 -24.19
C ILE A 75 25.86 -2.61 -24.62
N THR A 76 26.04 -2.81 -25.92
CA THR A 76 27.00 -3.82 -26.36
C THR A 76 28.37 -3.32 -25.92
N SER A 77 28.76 -3.67 -24.69
CA SER A 77 30.17 -3.72 -24.36
C SER A 77 30.75 -4.82 -25.25
N SER A 78 31.80 -4.50 -26.00
CA SER A 78 32.57 -5.42 -26.86
C SER A 78 33.18 -6.61 -26.11
N ASN A 79 32.87 -6.79 -24.82
CA ASN A 79 33.55 -7.70 -23.91
C ASN A 79 32.61 -8.75 -23.29
N GLY A 80 31.40 -8.95 -23.85
CA GLY A 80 30.57 -10.12 -23.54
C GLY A 80 29.99 -10.19 -22.11
N LEU A 81 30.00 -9.12 -21.33
CA LEU A 81 29.31 -9.05 -20.04
C LEU A 81 27.86 -8.61 -20.25
N SER A 82 26.94 -9.56 -20.13
CA SER A 82 25.50 -9.39 -20.28
C SER A 82 24.90 -8.42 -19.25
N ALA A 83 24.12 -7.45 -19.72
CA ALA A 83 22.97 -6.80 -19.07
C ALA A 83 23.05 -6.43 -17.57
N GLN A 84 24.22 -6.20 -16.98
CA GLN A 84 24.28 -5.87 -15.56
C GLN A 84 24.16 -4.37 -15.30
N SER A 85 22.96 -4.02 -14.83
CA SER A 85 22.66 -2.95 -13.88
C SER A 85 22.62 -1.51 -14.38
N LEU A 86 21.51 -1.20 -15.07
CA LEU A 86 20.84 0.10 -14.92
C LEU A 86 20.04 0.18 -13.61
N ILE A 87 20.22 -0.73 -12.64
CA ILE A 87 19.46 -0.71 -11.38
C ILE A 87 19.88 0.54 -10.62
N PRO A 88 18.98 1.54 -10.48
CA PRO A 88 19.24 2.71 -9.67
C PRO A 88 19.56 2.28 -8.25
N LYS A 89 20.56 2.93 -7.63
CA LYS A 89 21.01 2.62 -6.27
C LYS A 89 19.86 2.65 -5.23
N TYR A 90 18.80 3.38 -5.55
CA TYR A 90 17.63 3.60 -4.71
C TYR A 90 16.35 2.92 -5.25
N ALA A 91 16.47 2.00 -6.21
CA ALA A 91 15.31 1.30 -6.74
C ALA A 91 14.78 0.32 -5.69
N LEU A 92 13.60 0.65 -5.17
CA LEU A 92 12.84 -0.27 -4.34
C LEU A 92 12.53 -1.54 -5.13
N PRO A 93 12.66 -2.72 -4.50
CA PRO A 93 12.44 -3.98 -5.19
C PRO A 93 11.01 -4.06 -5.75
N PRO A 94 10.81 -4.78 -6.88
CA PRO A 94 9.50 -5.23 -7.31
C PRO A 94 8.72 -5.79 -6.13
N ARG A 95 7.43 -5.48 -6.04
CA ARG A 95 6.57 -6.31 -5.20
C ARG A 95 6.48 -7.66 -5.90
N ILE A 96 7.35 -8.58 -5.47
CA ILE A 96 7.34 -9.93 -5.99
C ILE A 96 6.09 -10.60 -5.44
N ILE A 97 5.22 -11.03 -6.35
CA ILE A 97 4.27 -12.10 -6.08
C ILE A 97 5.03 -13.38 -6.46
N PRO A 98 5.08 -14.40 -5.60
CA PRO A 98 4.22 -14.59 -4.42
C PRO A 98 4.71 -13.85 -3.17
N PHE A 99 3.76 -13.37 -2.36
CA PHE A 99 4.01 -13.04 -0.97
C PHE A 99 4.25 -14.34 -0.20
N ASP A 100 5.25 -14.37 0.67
CA ASP A 100 5.61 -15.54 1.49
C ASP A 100 4.66 -15.72 2.70
N SER A 101 3.36 -15.55 2.46
CA SER A 101 2.32 -15.67 3.50
C SER A 101 1.70 -17.06 3.44
N ALA A 102 1.58 -17.71 4.60
CA ALA A 102 0.92 -19.00 4.73
C ALA A 102 -0.60 -18.87 4.69
N LEU A 103 -1.16 -17.71 5.07
CA LEU A 103 -2.60 -17.45 5.20
C LEU A 103 -3.17 -16.67 4.01
N ILE A 104 -2.44 -15.70 3.47
CA ILE A 104 -2.89 -14.83 2.38
C ILE A 104 -2.25 -15.26 1.05
N LYS A 105 -3.09 -15.78 0.15
CA LYS A 105 -2.71 -16.11 -1.23
C LYS A 105 -2.98 -14.93 -2.18
N ALA A 106 -2.43 -14.99 -3.39
CA ALA A 106 -2.61 -13.95 -4.42
C ALA A 106 -4.10 -13.65 -4.71
N GLU A 107 -4.97 -14.65 -4.64
CA GLU A 107 -6.43 -14.49 -4.79
C GLU A 107 -7.06 -13.63 -3.67
N HIS A 108 -6.57 -13.74 -2.44
CA HIS A 108 -7.03 -12.93 -1.31
C HIS A 108 -6.59 -11.47 -1.49
N VAL A 109 -5.35 -11.26 -1.98
CA VAL A 109 -4.84 -9.92 -2.30
C VAL A 109 -5.66 -9.26 -3.40
N ALA A 110 -6.01 -10.00 -4.46
CA ALA A 110 -6.87 -9.47 -5.53
C ALA A 110 -8.23 -9.00 -5.00
N LYS A 111 -8.88 -9.79 -4.13
CA LYS A 111 -10.14 -9.40 -3.47
C LYS A 111 -9.98 -8.16 -2.60
N LEU A 112 -8.88 -8.06 -1.83
CA LEU A 112 -8.57 -6.87 -1.02
C LEU A 112 -8.32 -5.63 -1.89
N CYS A 113 -7.66 -5.78 -3.04
CA CYS A 113 -7.43 -4.69 -4.00
C CYS A 113 -8.74 -4.19 -4.60
N ASP A 114 -9.60 -5.09 -5.08
CA ASP A 114 -10.91 -4.72 -5.62
C ASP A 114 -11.76 -4.01 -4.58
N TRP A 115 -11.70 -4.44 -3.31
CA TRP A 115 -12.34 -3.76 -2.19
C TRP A 115 -11.78 -2.35 -1.93
N ILE A 116 -10.44 -2.19 -1.90
CA ILE A 116 -9.79 -0.89 -1.70
C ILE A 116 -10.23 0.10 -2.79
N ASP A 117 -10.30 -0.39 -4.03
CA ASP A 117 -10.72 0.35 -5.23
C ASP A 117 -12.23 0.59 -5.31
N ARG A 118 -13.02 0.06 -4.35
CA ARG A 118 -14.49 0.10 -4.34
C ARG A 118 -15.11 -0.47 -5.62
N LYS A 119 -14.46 -1.43 -6.25
CA LYS A 119 -15.13 -2.24 -7.27
C LYS A 119 -16.10 -3.13 -6.53
N ASP A 120 -17.32 -3.30 -7.05
CA ASP A 120 -18.39 -4.13 -6.46
C ASP A 120 -18.03 -5.63 -6.52
N GLY A 121 -16.89 -6.00 -5.97
CA GLY A 121 -16.40 -7.35 -5.86
C GLY A 121 -17.27 -8.10 -4.87
N ASN A 122 -17.88 -9.18 -5.35
CA ASN A 122 -18.77 -9.99 -4.55
C ASN A 122 -17.98 -10.75 -3.46
N LEU A 123 -17.86 -10.15 -2.28
CA LEU A 123 -17.17 -10.68 -1.10
C LEU A 123 -18.04 -11.72 -0.35
N ASN A 124 -18.77 -12.59 -1.05
CA ASN A 124 -19.83 -13.44 -0.49
C ASN A 124 -19.45 -14.22 0.78
N ASP A 125 -18.17 -14.53 0.98
CA ASP A 125 -17.69 -15.25 2.18
C ASP A 125 -16.92 -14.38 3.19
N ALA A 126 -16.55 -13.14 2.81
CA ALA A 126 -15.75 -12.26 3.65
C ALA A 126 -16.63 -11.22 4.33
N LYS A 127 -16.73 -11.32 5.66
CA LYS A 127 -17.45 -10.35 6.47
C LYS A 127 -16.63 -9.07 6.65
N LEU A 128 -17.06 -8.00 5.99
CA LEU A 128 -16.48 -6.67 6.21
C LEU A 128 -17.24 -5.95 7.32
N SER A 129 -16.50 -5.44 8.30
CA SER A 129 -17.06 -4.73 9.45
C SER A 129 -16.46 -3.33 9.56
N ARG A 130 -17.28 -2.30 9.75
CA ARG A 130 -16.83 -0.90 9.93
C ARG A 130 -16.77 -0.55 11.41
N VAL A 131 -15.86 0.35 11.78
CA VAL A 131 -15.77 0.88 13.15
C VAL A 131 -16.68 2.09 13.32
N SER A 132 -17.48 2.06 14.38
CA SER A 132 -18.36 3.16 14.81
C SER A 132 -17.59 4.27 15.54
N ARG A 133 -16.67 3.93 16.44
CA ARG A 133 -15.80 4.89 17.16
C ARG A 133 -14.33 4.72 16.74
N PRO A 134 -13.82 5.55 15.82
CA PRO A 134 -12.47 5.38 15.25
C PRO A 134 -11.33 5.28 16.27
N GLY A 135 -11.42 5.98 17.41
CA GLY A 135 -10.44 5.90 18.50
C GLY A 135 -10.36 4.53 19.21
N TYR A 136 -11.28 3.62 18.89
CA TYR A 136 -11.31 2.25 19.40
C TYR A 136 -11.03 1.21 18.32
N ALA A 137 -10.72 1.62 17.07
CA ALA A 137 -10.50 0.69 15.97
C ALA A 137 -9.38 -0.32 16.26
N ILE A 138 -8.26 0.17 16.81
CA ILE A 138 -7.12 -0.63 17.27
C ILE A 138 -6.68 -0.06 18.62
N ARG A 139 -6.62 -0.90 19.66
CA ARG A 139 -6.19 -0.51 21.00
C ARG A 139 -5.22 -1.51 21.59
N ILE A 140 -4.30 -1.02 22.41
CA ILE A 140 -3.54 -1.86 23.32
C ILE A 140 -4.10 -1.59 24.71
N LYS A 141 -4.74 -2.59 25.31
CA LYS A 141 -5.42 -2.43 26.61
C LYS A 141 -4.41 -2.34 27.76
N ASP A 142 -3.49 -3.29 27.80
CA ASP A 142 -2.44 -3.42 28.81
C ASP A 142 -1.32 -4.35 28.29
N LYS A 143 -0.29 -4.61 29.10
CA LYS A 143 0.87 -5.45 28.73
C LYS A 143 0.55 -6.94 28.55
N THR A 144 -0.67 -7.39 28.87
CA THR A 144 -1.08 -8.80 28.83
C THR A 144 -1.99 -9.12 27.63
N HIS A 145 -2.33 -8.11 26.81
CA HIS A 145 -3.16 -8.26 25.62
C HIS A 145 -2.36 -7.91 24.36
N GLY A 146 -2.64 -8.63 23.27
CA GLY A 146 -2.24 -8.23 21.93
C GLY A 146 -3.03 -7.00 21.43
N PRO A 147 -2.85 -6.62 20.16
CA PRO A 147 -3.71 -5.62 19.53
C PRO A 147 -5.18 -6.05 19.65
N CYS A 148 -5.99 -5.20 20.26
CA CYS A 148 -7.44 -5.37 20.32
C CYS A 148 -8.08 -4.60 19.18
N PHE A 149 -9.05 -5.21 18.52
CA PHE A 149 -9.88 -4.52 17.53
C PHE A 149 -11.22 -4.21 18.19
N GLY A 150 -11.54 -2.94 18.38
CA GLY A 150 -12.74 -2.51 19.09
C GLY A 150 -12.62 -2.69 20.61
N ASP A 151 -13.49 -2.03 21.36
CA ASP A 151 -13.58 -2.15 22.82
C ASP A 151 -14.33 -3.42 23.24
N LYS A 152 -13.81 -4.58 22.82
CA LYS A 152 -14.25 -5.99 23.09
C LYS A 152 -14.51 -6.79 21.83
N ASP A 153 -14.51 -6.17 20.65
CA ASP A 153 -14.89 -6.87 19.41
C ASP A 153 -13.95 -8.01 19.05
N LEU A 154 -12.65 -7.84 19.30
CA LEU A 154 -11.65 -8.91 19.30
C LEU A 154 -10.58 -8.63 20.36
N TRP A 155 -10.47 -9.53 21.32
CA TRP A 155 -9.41 -9.55 22.33
C TRP A 155 -8.60 -10.83 22.21
N MET A 156 -7.28 -10.68 22.24
CA MET A 156 -6.32 -11.78 22.27
C MET A 156 -5.37 -11.57 23.45
N LYS A 157 -5.27 -12.54 24.36
CA LYS A 157 -4.43 -12.45 25.56
C LYS A 157 -3.18 -13.30 25.42
N ASN A 158 -2.03 -12.77 25.88
CA ASN A 158 -0.75 -13.46 26.05
C ASN A 158 -0.53 -14.58 25.00
N ASN A 159 -0.63 -15.83 25.46
CA ASN A 159 -0.59 -17.02 24.63
C ASN A 159 -1.95 -17.25 23.96
N PHE A 160 -2.18 -16.55 22.85
CA PHE A 160 -3.45 -16.53 22.11
C PHE A 160 -3.86 -17.89 21.50
N ASN A 161 -2.97 -18.89 21.54
CA ASN A 161 -3.28 -20.26 21.12
C ASN A 161 -3.80 -21.15 22.27
N ALA A 162 -3.86 -20.63 23.50
CA ALA A 162 -4.41 -21.36 24.64
C ALA A 162 -5.94 -21.31 24.65
N TYR A 163 -6.57 -22.32 25.25
CA TYR A 163 -8.03 -22.39 25.40
C TYR A 163 -8.61 -21.10 26.01
N ASP A 164 -9.67 -20.57 25.40
CA ASP A 164 -10.37 -19.33 25.81
C ASP A 164 -9.49 -18.07 25.98
N SER A 165 -8.29 -18.07 25.41
CA SER A 165 -7.35 -16.93 25.45
C SER A 165 -7.80 -15.76 24.57
N CYS A 166 -8.68 -16.03 23.60
CA CYS A 166 -9.29 -15.02 22.76
C CYS A 166 -10.78 -14.90 23.04
N SER A 167 -11.33 -13.70 22.85
CA SER A 167 -12.76 -13.44 22.95
C SER A 167 -13.22 -12.44 21.93
N SER A 168 -14.47 -12.56 21.52
CA SER A 168 -15.11 -11.61 20.63
C SER A 168 -16.50 -11.28 21.14
N ASP A 169 -16.79 -9.99 21.19
CA ASP A 169 -18.15 -9.49 21.32
C ASP A 169 -18.51 -8.53 20.18
N LYS A 170 -19.69 -7.93 20.22
CA LYS A 170 -20.01 -6.78 19.36
C LYS A 170 -20.03 -5.53 20.22
N ASP A 171 -19.17 -4.58 19.93
CA ASP A 171 -19.19 -3.25 20.55
C ASP A 171 -19.00 -2.19 19.45
N ASP A 172 -17.75 -1.94 19.06
CA ASP A 172 -17.34 -0.86 18.16
C ASP A 172 -17.47 -1.19 16.69
N TYR A 173 -17.29 -2.45 16.32
CA TYR A 173 -17.41 -2.91 14.96
C TYR A 173 -18.90 -3.14 14.65
N THR A 174 -19.35 -2.81 13.42
CA THR A 174 -20.75 -3.01 13.00
C THR A 174 -21.18 -4.46 13.14
N ASP A 175 -20.23 -5.33 12.86
CA ASP A 175 -20.40 -6.76 12.78
C ASP A 175 -19.48 -7.49 13.77
N ARG A 176 -20.02 -8.55 14.40
CA ARG A 176 -19.23 -9.51 15.17
C ARG A 176 -18.10 -10.09 14.33
N VAL A 177 -16.89 -10.14 14.91
CA VAL A 177 -15.70 -10.73 14.28
C VAL A 177 -15.87 -12.24 14.11
N THR A 178 -16.49 -12.90 15.09
CA THR A 178 -16.85 -14.32 15.02
C THR A 178 -18.16 -14.60 15.77
N THR A 179 -18.77 -15.75 15.50
CA THR A 179 -19.94 -16.24 16.25
C THR A 179 -19.56 -16.75 17.64
N LEU A 180 -18.28 -17.07 17.87
CA LEU A 180 -17.78 -17.57 19.14
C LEU A 180 -17.48 -16.43 20.12
N SER A 181 -17.98 -16.51 21.35
CA SER A 181 -17.63 -15.56 22.41
C SER A 181 -16.23 -15.81 22.98
N LYS A 182 -15.75 -17.06 22.92
CA LYS A 182 -14.46 -17.54 23.37
C LYS A 182 -13.86 -18.50 22.36
N PHE A 183 -12.56 -18.37 22.11
CA PHE A 183 -11.82 -19.20 21.16
C PHE A 183 -10.32 -19.07 21.40
N TRP A 184 -9.54 -19.81 20.63
CA TRP A 184 -8.10 -19.62 20.51
C TRP A 184 -7.74 -19.43 19.04
N VAL A 185 -6.62 -18.77 18.79
CA VAL A 185 -6.11 -18.50 17.45
C VAL A 185 -4.85 -19.32 17.25
N LEU A 186 -4.79 -20.10 16.18
CA LEU A 186 -3.58 -20.87 15.83
C LEU A 186 -2.50 -19.95 15.26
N GLU A 187 -2.91 -19.04 14.37
CA GLU A 187 -2.02 -18.14 13.64
C GLU A 187 -2.76 -16.85 13.26
N TYR A 188 -2.05 -15.73 13.22
CA TYR A 188 -2.55 -14.46 12.68
C TYR A 188 -1.41 -13.69 12.00
N GLU A 189 -1.76 -12.86 11.03
CA GLU A 189 -0.83 -11.97 10.32
C GLU A 189 -1.36 -10.53 10.36
N VAL A 190 -0.47 -9.55 10.42
CA VAL A 190 -0.81 -8.12 10.42
C VAL A 190 -0.17 -7.46 9.21
N PHE A 191 -0.98 -6.78 8.39
CA PHE A 191 -0.54 -6.11 7.19
C PHE A 191 -0.81 -4.61 7.26
N GLN A 192 0.15 -3.80 6.80
CA GLN A 192 -0.04 -2.37 6.58
C GLN A 192 -0.43 -2.12 5.13
N VAL A 193 -1.66 -1.64 4.90
CA VAL A 193 -2.11 -1.19 3.58
C VAL A 193 -1.76 0.28 3.41
N ILE A 194 -0.87 0.57 2.46
CA ILE A 194 -0.52 1.94 2.07
C ILE A 194 -1.25 2.26 0.77
N ARG A 195 -2.32 3.08 0.87
CA ARG A 195 -2.97 3.64 -0.31
C ARG A 195 -1.97 4.54 -1.02
N LYS A 196 -1.84 4.34 -2.34
CA LYS A 196 -1.06 5.20 -3.22
C LYS A 196 -1.92 6.35 -3.70
#